data_AF-A0A645EPM3-F1
#
_entry.id   AF-A0A645EPM3-F1
#
_cell.length_a   1.000
_cell.length_b   1.000
_cell.length_c   1.000
_cell.angle_alpha   90.00
_cell.angle_beta   90.00
_cell.angle_gamma   90.00
#
_symmetry.space_group_name_H-M   'P 1'
#
loop_
_entity.id
_entity.type
_entity.pdbx_description
1 polymer ?
#
loop_
_entity_poly.entity_id
_entity_poly.type
_entity_poly.pdbx_seq_one_letter_code
_entity_poly.pdbx_strand_id
1 'polypeptide(L)'
;MKNKAMKNPQAATKKGDNAKRLFNLANEQKLLGEHITKRMNRVSQIFKNVEMQDTIETRKLEEKIRPLERLLCSGICSDAEIARSNAAEKQIHAAKIEYCQKMSPLQTDAIEQYLTTVKSLLPDYRKLTNIQNEIATLQQIGEIVPADLSCYSAIDDYADMLSSAYKYWVGKFNK
;
A
#
# COMPACT_ATOMS: atom_id res chain seq x y z
N MET A 1 1.15 28.10 -59.45
CA MET A 1 1.34 28.64 -58.07
C MET A 1 2.09 27.61 -57.23
N LYS A 2 3.43 27.63 -57.31
CA LYS A 2 4.34 26.85 -56.45
C LYS A 2 4.75 27.73 -55.25
N ASN A 3 5.06 27.07 -54.13
CA ASN A 3 5.76 27.61 -52.95
C ASN A 3 4.98 28.49 -51.96
N LYS A 4 4.14 27.87 -51.13
CA LYS A 4 3.89 28.36 -49.75
C LYS A 4 4.69 27.60 -48.67
N ALA A 5 5.59 26.69 -49.06
CA ALA A 5 6.45 25.93 -48.15
C ALA A 5 7.70 26.69 -47.66
N MET A 6 7.95 27.92 -48.12
CA MET A 6 9.11 28.74 -47.70
C MET A 6 8.77 29.80 -46.63
N LYS A 7 7.67 29.64 -45.88
CA LYS A 7 7.39 30.50 -44.73
C LYS A 7 7.97 29.86 -43.45
N ASN A 8 9.20 30.25 -43.12
CA ASN A 8 9.97 29.89 -41.92
C ASN A 8 10.42 28.42 -41.79
N PRO A 9 11.56 28.05 -42.40
CA PRO A 9 12.25 26.77 -42.14
C PRO A 9 12.47 26.55 -40.63
N GLN A 10 12.84 27.60 -39.89
CA GLN A 10 13.07 27.54 -38.44
C GLN A 10 11.82 27.12 -37.63
N ALA A 11 10.61 27.48 -38.09
CA ALA A 11 9.38 27.07 -37.43
C ALA A 11 9.03 25.60 -37.71
N ALA A 12 9.35 25.10 -38.91
CA ALA A 12 9.23 23.68 -39.24
C ALA A 12 10.25 22.82 -38.49
N THR A 13 11.50 23.29 -38.37
CA THR A 13 12.55 22.63 -37.57
C THR A 13 12.15 22.57 -36.08
N LYS A 14 11.72 23.69 -35.48
CA LYS A 14 11.21 23.71 -34.08
C LYS A 14 10.03 22.77 -33.86
N LYS A 15 9.10 22.65 -34.81
CA LYS A 15 7.97 21.70 -34.70
C LYS A 15 8.46 20.24 -34.76
N GLY A 16 9.41 19.93 -35.63
CA GLY A 16 10.03 18.60 -35.71
C GLY A 16 10.79 18.23 -34.44
N ASP A 17 11.55 19.17 -33.88
CA ASP A 17 12.30 18.99 -32.63
C ASP A 17 11.37 18.78 -31.44
N ASN A 18 10.29 19.55 -31.35
CA ASN A 18 9.26 19.37 -30.32
C ASN A 18 8.56 18.02 -30.43
N ALA A 19 8.22 17.56 -31.64
CA ALA A 19 7.61 16.25 -31.84
C ALA A 19 8.54 15.10 -31.42
N LYS A 20 9.83 15.20 -31.76
CA LYS A 20 10.85 14.23 -31.32
C LYS A 20 11.02 14.24 -29.79
N ARG A 21 11.04 15.43 -29.17
CA ARG A 21 11.13 15.55 -27.70
C ARG A 21 9.91 14.94 -27.01
N LEU A 22 8.70 15.21 -27.52
CA LEU A 22 7.46 14.61 -27.01
C LEU A 22 7.48 13.09 -27.10
N PHE A 23 7.96 12.52 -28.21
CA PHE A 23 8.10 11.08 -28.36
C PHE A 23 9.07 10.49 -27.32
N ASN A 24 10.22 11.12 -27.13
CA ASN A 24 11.20 10.68 -26.12
C ASN A 24 10.63 10.76 -24.70
N LEU A 25 9.97 11.87 -24.35
CA LEU A 25 9.33 12.06 -23.05
C LEU A 25 8.24 11.01 -22.80
N ALA A 26 7.42 10.70 -23.80
CA ALA A 26 6.40 9.65 -23.69
C ALA A 26 7.02 8.26 -23.44
N ASN A 27 8.14 7.96 -24.09
CA ASN A 27 8.85 6.71 -23.85
C ASN A 27 9.50 6.67 -22.45
N GLU A 28 10.12 7.76 -22.02
CA GLU A 28 10.67 7.88 -20.66
C GLU A 28 9.57 7.74 -19.59
N GLN A 29 8.42 8.40 -19.79
CA GLN A 29 7.25 8.30 -18.91
C GLN A 29 6.76 6.85 -18.79
N LYS A 30 6.66 6.14 -19.92
CA LYS A 30 6.21 4.75 -19.95
C LYS A 30 7.16 3.84 -19.17
N LEU A 31 8.46 3.89 -19.47
CA LEU A 31 9.48 3.05 -18.80
C LEU A 31 9.52 3.31 -17.30
N LEU A 32 9.39 4.57 -16.89
CA LEU A 32 9.36 4.97 -15.49
C LEU A 32 8.10 4.46 -14.79
N GLY A 33 6.94 4.59 -15.43
CA GLY A 33 5.67 4.06 -14.94
C GLY A 33 5.69 2.54 -14.77
N GLU A 34 6.28 1.80 -15.73
CA GLU A 34 6.47 0.35 -15.62
C GLU A 34 7.39 -0.03 -14.45
N HIS A 35 8.47 0.74 -14.21
CA HIS A 35 9.36 0.52 -13.07
C HIS A 35 8.64 0.69 -11.73
N ILE A 36 7.95 1.82 -11.56
CA ILE A 36 7.15 2.14 -10.36
C ILE A 36 6.11 1.04 -10.13
N THR A 37 5.34 0.71 -11.17
CA THR A 37 4.28 -0.31 -11.10
C THR A 37 4.84 -1.67 -10.68
N LYS A 38 5.96 -2.10 -11.25
CA LYS A 38 6.59 -3.38 -10.90
C LYS A 38 6.98 -3.43 -9.41
N ARG A 39 7.54 -2.34 -8.87
CA ARG A 39 7.94 -2.23 -7.47
C ARG A 39 6.72 -2.24 -6.55
N MET A 40 5.68 -1.49 -6.88
CA MET A 40 4.44 -1.43 -6.13
C MET A 40 3.64 -2.75 -6.17
N ASN A 41 3.68 -3.47 -7.29
CA ASN A 41 3.07 -4.81 -7.38
C ASN A 41 3.73 -5.81 -6.41
N ARG A 42 5.04 -5.70 -6.18
CA ARG A 42 5.72 -6.53 -5.18
C ARG A 42 5.21 -6.23 -3.78
N VAL A 43 5.00 -4.95 -3.44
CA VAL A 43 4.39 -4.54 -2.16
C VAL A 43 2.98 -5.11 -2.04
N SER A 44 2.14 -4.96 -3.06
CA SER A 44 0.78 -5.52 -3.08
C SER A 44 0.78 -7.04 -2.83
N GLN A 45 1.72 -7.77 -3.44
CA GLN A 45 1.80 -9.22 -3.26
C GLN A 45 2.19 -9.62 -1.82
N ILE A 46 3.01 -8.81 -1.13
CA ILE A 46 3.34 -9.04 0.27
C ILE A 46 2.08 -8.94 1.13
N PHE A 47 1.26 -7.89 0.95
CA PHE A 47 0.01 -7.74 1.69
C PHE A 47 -1.01 -8.85 1.38
N LYS A 48 -1.12 -9.31 0.12
CA LYS A 48 -1.93 -10.48 -0.22
C LYS A 48 -1.49 -11.74 0.52
N ASN A 49 -0.18 -11.94 0.68
CA ASN A 49 0.34 -13.07 1.45
C ASN A 49 -0.02 -12.93 2.94
N VAL A 50 0.04 -11.72 3.51
CA VAL A 50 -0.40 -11.46 4.89
C VAL A 50 -1.89 -11.77 5.05
N GLU A 51 -2.74 -11.33 4.13
CA GLU A 51 -4.19 -11.59 4.15
C GLU A 51 -4.51 -13.10 4.04
N MET A 52 -3.77 -13.82 3.20
CA MET A 52 -3.91 -15.27 3.09
C MET A 52 -3.51 -15.98 4.41
N GLN A 53 -2.42 -15.55 5.05
CA GLN A 53 -2.04 -16.08 6.37
C GLN A 53 -3.08 -15.74 7.43
N ASP A 54 -3.61 -14.52 7.42
CA ASP A 54 -4.66 -14.08 8.34
C ASP A 54 -5.89 -14.99 8.27
N THR A 55 -6.33 -15.31 7.05
CA THR A 55 -7.45 -16.24 6.82
C THR A 55 -7.21 -17.61 7.46
N ILE A 56 -6.00 -18.16 7.31
CA ILE A 56 -5.63 -19.47 7.84
C ILE A 56 -5.55 -19.43 9.38
N GLU A 57 -4.86 -18.44 9.94
CA GLU A 57 -4.64 -18.34 11.38
C GLU A 57 -5.91 -17.96 12.14
N THR A 58 -6.79 -17.14 11.54
CA THR A 58 -8.13 -16.85 12.07
C THR A 58 -8.95 -18.12 12.19
N ARG A 59 -8.97 -18.95 11.14
CA ARG A 59 -9.70 -20.22 11.18
C ARG A 59 -9.20 -21.15 12.29
N LYS A 60 -7.87 -21.27 12.46
CA LYS A 60 -7.27 -22.06 13.55
C LYS A 60 -7.65 -21.51 14.92
N LEU A 61 -7.64 -20.18 15.08
CA LEU A 61 -8.06 -19.52 16.31
C LEU A 61 -9.53 -19.84 16.62
N GLU A 62 -10.42 -19.69 15.64
CA GLU A 62 -11.86 -19.99 15.79
C GLU A 62 -12.11 -21.45 16.19
N GLU A 63 -11.43 -22.40 15.53
CA GLU A 63 -11.52 -23.83 15.86
C GLU A 63 -11.07 -24.10 17.30
N LYS A 64 -10.07 -23.36 17.81
CA LYS A 64 -9.56 -23.48 19.19
C LYS A 64 -10.46 -22.82 20.23
N ILE A 65 -11.04 -21.64 19.95
CA ILE A 65 -11.82 -20.88 20.94
C ILE A 65 -13.29 -21.32 21.03
N ARG A 66 -13.90 -21.76 19.93
CA ARG A 66 -15.33 -22.14 19.89
C ARG A 66 -15.76 -23.13 20.98
N PRO A 67 -15.02 -24.21 21.30
CA PRO A 67 -15.41 -25.09 22.42
C PRO A 67 -15.26 -24.43 23.79
N LEU A 68 -14.29 -23.53 23.96
CA LEU A 68 -14.03 -22.80 25.21
C LEU A 68 -15.12 -21.76 25.49
N GLU A 69 -15.63 -21.11 24.44
CA GLU A 69 -16.74 -20.14 24.55
C GLU A 69 -18.00 -20.76 25.15
N ARG A 70 -18.23 -22.06 24.93
CA ARG A 70 -19.36 -22.80 25.52
C ARG A 70 -19.23 -23.02 27.04
N LEU A 71 -18.03 -22.84 27.58
CA LEU A 71 -17.74 -22.96 29.02
C LEU A 71 -17.86 -21.64 29.75
N LEU A 72 -18.08 -20.53 29.03
CA LEU A 72 -18.26 -19.22 29.61
C LEU A 72 -19.61 -19.14 30.29
N CYS A 73 -19.60 -18.76 31.56
CA CYS A 73 -20.81 -18.62 32.33
C CYS A 73 -21.37 -17.20 32.18
N SER A 74 -22.70 -17.08 32.12
CA SER A 74 -23.39 -15.79 32.12
C SER A 74 -24.54 -15.82 33.13
N GLY A 75 -24.69 -14.76 33.94
CA GLY A 75 -25.72 -14.68 34.97
C GLY A 75 -25.32 -15.30 36.31
N ILE A 76 -26.27 -15.96 36.98
CA ILE A 76 -26.02 -16.60 38.28
C ILE A 76 -25.38 -17.96 38.05
N CYS A 77 -24.14 -18.11 38.50
CA CYS A 77 -23.31 -19.29 38.29
C CYS A 77 -22.89 -19.87 39.64
N SER A 78 -22.79 -21.19 39.72
CA SER A 78 -22.14 -21.83 40.86
C SER A 78 -20.63 -21.54 40.88
N ASP A 79 -19.99 -21.67 42.04
CA ASP A 79 -18.53 -21.49 42.17
C ASP A 79 -17.74 -22.38 41.20
N ALA A 80 -18.23 -23.60 40.95
CA ALA A 80 -17.61 -24.53 40.00
C ALA A 80 -17.76 -24.07 38.54
N GLU A 81 -18.87 -23.43 38.18
CA GLU A 81 -19.07 -22.83 36.85
C GLU A 81 -18.21 -21.58 36.66
N ILE A 82 -18.12 -20.74 37.70
CA ILE A 82 -17.24 -19.57 37.70
C ILE A 82 -15.78 -19.99 37.51
N ALA A 83 -15.33 -21.02 38.24
CA ALA A 83 -13.97 -21.54 38.11
C ALA A 83 -13.68 -22.05 36.68
N ARG A 84 -14.62 -22.79 36.07
CA ARG A 84 -14.50 -23.28 34.69
C ARG A 84 -14.50 -22.14 33.67
N SER A 85 -15.40 -21.16 33.83
CA SER A 85 -15.46 -19.96 32.98
C SER A 85 -14.13 -19.19 33.00
N ASN A 86 -13.62 -18.90 34.20
CA ASN A 86 -12.34 -18.21 34.37
C ASN A 86 -11.15 -18.97 33.74
N ALA A 87 -11.18 -20.30 33.77
CA ALA A 87 -10.16 -21.13 33.13
C ALA A 87 -10.28 -21.07 31.59
N ALA A 88 -11.49 -21.09 31.06
CA ALA A 88 -11.75 -20.95 29.63
C ALA A 88 -11.35 -19.56 29.10
N GLU A 89 -11.67 -18.48 29.82
CA GLU A 89 -11.27 -17.11 29.45
C GLU A 89 -9.74 -16.96 29.34
N LYS A 90 -8.99 -17.52 30.29
CA LYS A 90 -7.52 -17.53 30.23
C LYS A 90 -7.00 -18.26 28.99
N GLN A 91 -7.61 -19.39 28.64
CA GLN A 91 -7.22 -20.16 27.45
C GLN A 91 -7.56 -19.44 26.15
N ILE A 92 -8.73 -18.79 26.08
CA ILE A 92 -9.13 -17.94 24.94
C ILE A 92 -8.16 -16.77 24.79
N HIS A 93 -7.79 -16.10 25.89
CA HIS A 93 -6.84 -15.00 25.86
C HIS A 93 -5.46 -15.46 25.39
N ALA A 94 -4.96 -16.59 25.89
CA ALA A 94 -3.71 -17.18 25.44
C ALA A 94 -3.73 -17.52 23.93
N ALA A 95 -4.84 -18.09 23.43
CA ALA A 95 -4.99 -18.38 22.00
C ALA A 95 -4.98 -17.09 21.15
N LYS A 96 -5.63 -16.01 21.63
CA LYS A 96 -5.60 -14.70 20.96
C LYS A 96 -4.19 -14.09 20.96
N ILE A 97 -3.41 -14.26 22.05
CA ILE A 97 -2.00 -13.86 22.10
C ILE A 97 -1.20 -14.60 21.02
N GLU A 98 -1.31 -15.93 20.94
CA GLU A 98 -0.59 -16.74 19.95
C GLU A 98 -0.87 -16.27 18.51
N TYR A 99 -2.15 -16.02 18.19
CA TYR A 99 -2.55 -15.44 16.92
C TYR A 99 -1.90 -14.07 16.67
N CYS A 100 -1.94 -13.16 17.64
CA CYS A 100 -1.30 -11.84 17.50
C CYS A 100 0.23 -11.95 17.35
N GLN A 101 0.89 -12.85 18.10
CA GLN A 101 2.33 -13.10 17.98
C GLN A 101 2.71 -13.62 16.60
N LYS A 102 1.81 -14.35 15.94
CA LYS A 102 2.01 -14.83 14.57
C LYS A 102 1.80 -13.74 13.53
N MET A 103 0.71 -12.98 13.64
CA MET A 103 0.27 -12.04 12.61
C MET A 103 0.93 -10.66 12.70
N SER A 104 1.20 -10.15 13.90
CA SER A 104 1.75 -8.80 14.07
C SER A 104 3.11 -8.62 13.36
N PRO A 105 4.08 -9.54 13.48
CA PRO A 105 5.36 -9.40 12.77
C PRO A 105 5.21 -9.38 11.25
N LEU A 106 4.27 -10.17 10.70
CA LEU A 106 4.01 -10.21 9.26
C LEU A 106 3.43 -8.87 8.76
N GLN A 107 2.54 -8.26 9.54
CA GLN A 107 1.99 -6.94 9.23
C GLN A 107 3.06 -5.85 9.29
N THR A 108 3.86 -5.85 10.36
CA THR A 108 4.93 -4.85 10.56
C THR A 108 5.97 -4.94 9.44
N ASP A 109 6.43 -6.16 9.11
CA ASP A 109 7.38 -6.37 8.02
C ASP A 109 6.81 -5.92 6.66
N ALA A 110 5.54 -6.19 6.38
CA ALA A 110 4.88 -5.71 5.16
C ALA A 110 4.85 -4.18 5.07
N ILE A 111 4.51 -3.50 6.19
CA ILE A 111 4.51 -2.04 6.28
C ILE A 111 5.93 -1.46 6.13
N GLU A 112 6.94 -2.09 6.73
CA GLU A 112 8.34 -1.68 6.59
C GLU A 112 8.85 -1.83 5.15
N GLN A 113 8.49 -2.93 4.48
CA GLN A 113 8.82 -3.14 3.06
C GLN A 113 8.10 -2.13 2.15
N TYR A 114 6.87 -1.76 2.47
CA TYR A 114 6.17 -0.69 1.76
C TYR A 114 6.92 0.65 1.94
N LEU A 115 7.21 1.05 3.18
CA LEU A 115 7.94 2.29 3.47
C LEU A 115 9.27 2.35 2.71
N THR A 116 10.03 1.26 2.75
CA THR A 116 11.32 1.14 2.05
C THR A 116 11.15 1.31 0.54
N THR A 117 10.12 0.68 -0.02
CA THR A 117 9.83 0.78 -1.46
C THR A 117 9.45 2.20 -1.86
N VAL A 118 8.52 2.86 -1.13
CA VAL A 118 8.12 4.24 -1.41
C VAL A 118 9.30 5.18 -1.33
N LYS A 119 10.10 5.10 -0.26
CA LYS A 119 11.32 5.92 -0.11
C LYS A 119 12.26 5.78 -1.30
N SER A 120 12.43 4.55 -1.79
CA SER A 120 13.29 4.29 -2.96
C SER A 120 12.72 4.85 -4.27
N LEU A 121 11.39 4.95 -4.38
CA LEU A 121 10.68 5.43 -5.57
C LEU A 121 10.45 6.95 -5.58
N LEU A 122 10.67 7.67 -4.48
CA LEU A 122 10.45 9.13 -4.44
C LEU A 122 11.18 9.89 -5.57
N PRO A 123 12.45 9.59 -5.92
CA PRO A 123 13.10 10.25 -7.06
C PRO A 123 12.42 9.94 -8.40
N ASP A 124 11.91 8.71 -8.56
CA ASP A 124 11.19 8.29 -9.77
C ASP A 124 9.84 9.00 -9.88
N TYR A 125 9.11 9.15 -8.78
CA TYR A 125 7.87 9.94 -8.77
C TYR A 125 8.12 11.41 -9.13
N ARG A 126 9.17 12.04 -8.57
CA ARG A 126 9.56 13.42 -8.97
C ARG A 126 9.89 13.51 -10.45
N LYS A 127 10.67 12.57 -10.96
CA LYS A 127 11.03 12.51 -12.38
C LYS A 127 9.80 12.35 -13.25
N LEU A 128 8.83 11.54 -12.84
CA LEU A 128 7.57 11.34 -13.53
C LEU A 128 6.78 12.66 -13.62
N THR A 129 6.63 13.38 -12.51
CA THR A 129 5.93 14.68 -12.49
C THR A 129 6.64 15.70 -13.37
N ASN A 130 7.98 15.75 -13.35
CA ASN A 130 8.75 16.65 -14.21
C ASN A 130 8.56 16.34 -15.70
N ILE A 131 8.57 15.06 -16.09
CA ILE A 131 8.29 14.64 -17.47
C ILE A 131 6.88 15.07 -17.89
N GLN A 132 5.89 14.85 -17.02
CA GLN A 132 4.50 15.25 -17.28
C GLN A 132 4.36 16.76 -17.45
N ASN A 133 5.00 17.56 -16.61
CA ASN A 133 5.04 19.02 -16.72
C ASN A 133 5.71 19.48 -18.03
N GLU A 134 6.78 18.81 -18.46
CA GLU A 134 7.45 19.13 -19.72
C GLU A 134 6.56 18.80 -20.93
N ILE A 135 5.88 17.66 -20.91
CA ILE A 135 4.88 17.29 -21.93
C ILE A 135 3.77 18.34 -21.98
N ALA A 136 3.21 18.71 -20.82
CA ALA A 136 2.15 19.71 -20.68
C ALA A 136 2.57 21.06 -21.29
N THR A 137 3.80 21.50 -20.98
CA THR A 137 4.40 22.72 -21.53
C THR A 137 4.56 22.66 -23.05
N LEU A 138 5.08 21.56 -23.59
CA LEU A 138 5.31 21.39 -25.03
C LEU A 138 4.00 21.27 -25.83
N GLN A 139 2.96 20.69 -25.23
CA GLN A 139 1.64 20.55 -25.83
C GLN A 139 0.74 21.77 -25.57
N GLN A 140 1.16 22.70 -24.71
CA GLN A 140 0.36 23.86 -24.27
C GLN A 140 -0.99 23.44 -23.65
N ILE A 141 -0.96 22.37 -22.87
CA ILE A 141 -2.13 21.82 -22.18
C ILE A 141 -1.92 21.83 -20.67
N GLY A 142 -3.00 22.01 -19.92
CA GLY A 142 -2.99 21.88 -18.45
C GLY A 142 -2.15 22.93 -17.72
N GLU A 143 -2.03 22.74 -16.41
CA GLU A 143 -1.22 23.57 -15.51
C GLU A 143 0.00 22.80 -15.06
N ILE A 144 1.11 23.52 -14.85
CA ILE A 144 2.34 22.96 -14.29
C ILE A 144 2.11 22.72 -12.80
N VAL A 145 2.29 21.47 -12.37
CA VAL A 145 2.11 21.07 -10.97
C VAL A 145 3.44 21.04 -10.22
N PRO A 146 3.44 21.11 -8.87
CA PRO A 146 4.65 20.93 -8.08
C PRO A 146 5.33 19.58 -8.35
N ALA A 147 6.65 19.55 -8.43
CA ALA A 147 7.43 18.34 -8.75
C ALA A 147 7.20 17.18 -7.77
N ASP A 148 6.79 17.46 -6.54
CA ASP A 148 6.50 16.47 -5.50
C ASP A 148 5.06 15.96 -5.50
N LEU A 149 4.18 16.41 -6.43
CA LEU A 149 2.76 16.03 -6.40
C LEU A 149 2.56 14.50 -6.38
N SER A 150 3.24 13.77 -7.27
CA SER A 150 3.15 12.30 -7.28
C SER A 150 3.80 11.64 -6.07
N CYS A 151 4.74 12.32 -5.40
CA CYS A 151 5.30 11.85 -4.13
C CYS A 151 4.29 11.92 -3.00
N TYR A 152 3.48 12.99 -2.94
CA TYR A 152 2.45 13.13 -1.91
C TYR A 152 1.41 12.02 -2.01
N SER A 153 0.92 11.72 -3.22
CA SER A 153 0.00 10.59 -3.41
C SER A 153 0.59 9.25 -2.96
N ALA A 154 1.86 8.98 -3.27
CA ALA A 154 2.52 7.75 -2.84
C ALA A 154 2.71 7.66 -1.31
N ILE A 155 2.86 8.81 -0.63
CA ILE A 155 2.96 8.90 0.83
C ILE A 155 1.57 8.72 1.46
N ASP A 156 0.52 9.29 0.88
CA ASP A 156 -0.85 9.13 1.34
C ASP A 156 -1.29 7.66 1.27
N ASP A 157 -1.02 6.97 0.16
CA ASP A 157 -1.30 5.53 0.02
C ASP A 157 -0.57 4.69 1.09
N TYR A 158 0.66 5.09 1.44
CA TYR A 158 1.42 4.45 2.52
C TYR A 158 0.81 4.75 3.90
N ALA A 159 0.36 5.99 4.14
CA ALA A 159 -0.27 6.40 5.39
C ALA A 159 -1.58 5.61 5.63
N ASP A 160 -2.36 5.37 4.59
CA ASP A 160 -3.54 4.50 4.64
C ASP A 160 -3.17 3.09 5.12
N MET A 161 -2.06 2.52 4.62
CA MET A 161 -1.60 1.22 5.12
C MET A 161 -1.09 1.28 6.55
N LEU A 162 -0.48 2.39 6.98
CA LEU A 162 -0.01 2.56 8.35
C LEU A 162 -1.16 2.51 9.37
N SER A 163 -2.37 2.89 8.98
CA SER A 163 -3.57 2.76 9.84
C SER A 163 -3.83 1.31 10.30
N SER A 164 -3.32 0.32 9.55
CA SER A 164 -3.44 -1.10 9.86
C SER A 164 -2.32 -1.64 10.77
N ALA A 165 -1.38 -0.81 11.22
CA ALA A 165 -0.21 -1.23 12.01
C ALA A 165 -0.59 -1.98 13.30
N TYR A 166 -1.73 -1.62 13.90
CA TYR A 166 -2.25 -2.26 15.11
C TYR A 166 -3.44 -3.18 14.84
N LYS A 167 -3.63 -3.66 13.60
CA LYS A 167 -4.73 -4.57 13.23
C LYS A 167 -4.75 -5.81 14.14
N TYR A 168 -3.59 -6.38 14.44
CA TYR A 168 -3.46 -7.56 15.28
C TYR A 168 -3.02 -7.13 16.68
N TRP A 169 -3.97 -7.03 17.60
CA TRP A 169 -3.69 -6.66 18.98
C TRP A 169 -4.63 -7.41 19.94
N VAL A 170 -4.15 -7.61 21.16
CA VAL A 170 -4.96 -8.13 22.26
C VAL A 170 -4.64 -7.33 23.52
N GLY A 171 -5.70 -6.88 24.20
CA GLY A 171 -5.58 -6.14 25.45
C GLY A 171 -5.02 -6.99 26.59
N LYS A 172 -4.65 -6.31 27.69
CA LYS A 172 -4.30 -6.99 28.94
C LYS A 172 -5.48 -7.85 29.41
N PHE A 173 -5.18 -9.03 29.94
CA PHE A 173 -6.19 -9.84 30.59
C PHE A 173 -6.57 -9.18 31.93
N ASN A 174 -7.76 -8.59 31.98
CA ASN A 174 -8.31 -7.99 33.19
C ASN A 174 -9.31 -8.98 33.78
N LYS A 175 -9.15 -9.29 35.07
CA LYS A 175 -10.11 -10.04 35.87
C LYS A 175 -10.91 -9.11 36.75
#